data_AF-A0A3M1QAP2-F1
#
_entry.id   AF-A0A3M1QAP2-F1
#
_cell.length_a   1.000
_cell.length_b   1.000
_cell.length_c   1.000
_cell.angle_alpha   90.00
_cell.angle_beta   90.00
_cell.angle_gamma   90.00
#
_symmetry.space_group_name_H-M   'P 1'
#
loop_
_entity.id
_entity.type
_entity.pdbx_description
1 polymer ?
#
loop_
_entity_poly.entity_id
_entity_poly.type
_entity_poly.pdbx_seq_one_letter_code
_entity_poly.pdbx_strand_id
1 'polypeptide(L)'
;MQIFTDVLAQLPSSSVYVHPLKLLVMVLLFSGWILFAQWLDKDAIRVNTYRQIWNIISLICGAVGLLLLLLLPIFLAAVAAYVVVMATFMIVYVVHRNGLVTEEDQVCTPAHFRRLMSEGFRSGKREKKIDVAERVGLRDASGDRVPVPEANEEREVFAAAQELLYAGLFRHAQGVELIPAGQVAKVRLVIDGVATEREPLERTLADRLIGFFKGI
;
A
#
# COMPACT_ATOMS: atom_id res chain seq x y z
N MET A 1 -63.97 -4.22 -9.87
CA MET A 1 -63.65 -3.47 -8.63
C MET A 1 -63.21 -4.38 -7.48
N GLN A 2 -63.77 -5.60 -7.33
CA GLN A 2 -63.36 -6.57 -6.30
C GLN A 2 -61.91 -7.10 -6.43
N ILE A 3 -61.39 -7.25 -7.65
CA ILE A 3 -60.00 -7.72 -7.87
C ILE A 3 -58.97 -6.76 -7.25
N PHE A 4 -59.23 -5.45 -7.28
CA PHE A 4 -58.31 -4.45 -6.71
C PHE A 4 -58.34 -4.45 -5.17
N THR A 5 -59.49 -4.74 -4.56
CA THR A 5 -59.60 -4.83 -3.10
C THR A 5 -58.92 -6.08 -2.54
N ASP A 6 -58.96 -7.19 -3.29
CA ASP A 6 -58.31 -8.44 -2.87
C ASP A 6 -56.78 -8.36 -2.93
N VAL A 7 -56.23 -7.63 -3.91
CA VAL A 7 -54.77 -7.38 -4.04
C VAL A 7 -54.26 -6.49 -2.92
N LEU A 8 -55.02 -5.47 -2.52
CA LEU A 8 -54.66 -4.58 -1.41
C LEU A 8 -54.81 -5.27 -0.03
N ALA A 9 -55.74 -6.22 0.10
CA ALA A 9 -55.96 -7.00 1.31
C ALA A 9 -54.87 -8.07 1.57
N GLN A 10 -54.04 -8.40 0.57
CA GLN A 10 -52.90 -9.31 0.71
C GLN A 10 -51.61 -8.62 1.21
N LEU A 11 -51.62 -7.29 1.41
CA LEU A 11 -50.47 -6.61 1.97
C LEU A 11 -50.31 -7.00 3.45
N PRO A 12 -49.15 -7.50 3.87
CA PRO A 12 -48.91 -7.84 5.26
C PRO A 12 -49.08 -6.59 6.12
N SER A 13 -49.85 -6.70 7.21
CA SER A 13 -50.14 -5.64 8.18
C SER A 13 -48.92 -5.20 9.01
N SER A 14 -47.77 -5.84 8.83
CA SER A 14 -46.49 -5.43 9.38
C SER A 14 -45.83 -4.36 8.51
N SER A 15 -45.49 -3.22 9.10
CA SER A 15 -44.82 -2.09 8.43
C SER A 15 -43.40 -2.38 7.96
N VAL A 16 -42.85 -3.55 8.28
CA VAL A 16 -41.48 -3.97 7.97
C VAL A 16 -41.50 -5.06 6.91
N TYR A 17 -41.29 -4.67 5.65
CA TYR A 17 -41.26 -5.56 4.48
C TYR A 17 -39.96 -6.36 4.35
N VAL A 18 -38.89 -5.94 5.02
CA VAL A 18 -37.56 -6.56 4.94
C VAL A 18 -37.11 -6.98 6.32
N HIS A 19 -36.70 -8.24 6.46
CA HIS A 19 -36.15 -8.73 7.72
C HIS A 19 -34.84 -7.97 8.06
N PRO A 20 -34.77 -7.19 9.16
CA PRO A 20 -33.66 -6.28 9.43
C PRO A 20 -32.31 -6.99 9.55
N LEU A 21 -32.29 -8.20 10.12
CA LEU A 21 -31.07 -9.02 10.20
C LEU A 21 -30.53 -9.41 8.81
N LYS A 22 -31.40 -9.74 7.85
CA LYS A 22 -30.98 -10.12 6.49
C LYS A 22 -30.39 -8.92 5.78
N LEU A 23 -31.04 -7.76 5.90
CA LEU A 23 -30.55 -6.50 5.39
C LEU A 23 -29.17 -6.15 5.99
N LEU A 24 -29.01 -6.28 7.31
CA LEU A 24 -27.74 -6.02 7.98
C LEU A 24 -26.62 -6.90 7.42
N VAL A 25 -26.87 -8.21 7.26
CA VAL A 25 -25.89 -9.14 6.67
C VAL A 25 -25.52 -8.72 5.24
N MET A 26 -26.50 -8.34 4.41
CA MET A 26 -26.23 -7.87 3.04
C MET A 26 -25.38 -6.60 3.04
N VAL A 27 -25.67 -5.64 3.93
CA VAL A 27 -24.89 -4.41 4.08
C VAL A 27 -23.46 -4.70 4.52
N LEU A 28 -23.26 -5.64 5.46
CA LEU A 28 -21.92 -6.06 5.90
C LEU A 28 -21.13 -6.71 4.77
N LEU A 29 -21.74 -7.61 4.00
CA LEU A 29 -21.10 -8.26 2.85
C LEU A 29 -20.72 -7.26 1.76
N PHE A 30 -21.63 -6.34 1.44
CA PHE A 30 -21.39 -5.26 0.48
C PHE A 30 -20.26 -4.32 0.93
N SER A 31 -20.27 -3.93 2.21
CA SER A 31 -19.23 -3.09 2.80
C SER A 31 -17.88 -3.79 2.79
N GLY A 32 -17.84 -5.09 3.10
CA GLY A 32 -16.63 -5.91 3.02
C GLY A 32 -16.03 -5.93 1.61
N TRP A 33 -16.86 -6.03 0.57
CA TRP A 33 -16.40 -5.94 -0.82
C TRP A 33 -15.85 -4.55 -1.16
N ILE A 34 -16.53 -3.46 -0.75
CA ILE A 34 -16.02 -2.09 -0.99
C ILE A 34 -14.65 -1.89 -0.32
N LEU A 35 -14.52 -2.31 0.94
CA LEU A 35 -13.25 -2.20 1.67
C LEU A 35 -12.14 -2.98 0.97
N PHE A 36 -12.44 -4.18 0.48
CA PHE A 36 -11.48 -4.96 -0.30
C PHE A 36 -11.13 -4.29 -1.63
N ALA A 37 -12.11 -3.76 -2.36
CA ALA A 37 -11.88 -3.06 -3.62
C ALA A 37 -11.02 -1.79 -3.43
N GLN A 38 -11.22 -1.04 -2.34
CA GLN A 38 -10.38 0.10 -1.99
C GLN A 38 -8.94 -0.31 -1.65
N TRP A 39 -8.78 -1.42 -0.93
CA TRP A 39 -7.45 -1.97 -0.65
C TRP A 39 -6.75 -2.42 -1.93
N LEU A 40 -7.46 -3.17 -2.78
CA LEU A 40 -6.96 -3.65 -4.07
C LEU A 40 -6.53 -2.52 -4.99
N ASP A 41 -7.29 -1.42 -5.09
CA ASP A 41 -6.92 -0.28 -5.92
C ASP A 41 -5.59 0.35 -5.49
N LYS A 42 -5.38 0.50 -4.17
CA LYS A 42 -4.13 1.03 -3.61
C LYS A 42 -2.98 0.03 -3.72
N ASP A 43 -3.25 -1.24 -3.48
CA ASP A 43 -2.26 -2.32 -3.55
C ASP A 43 -1.78 -2.51 -4.99
N ALA A 44 -2.67 -2.45 -5.98
CA ALA A 44 -2.33 -2.57 -7.40
C ALA A 44 -1.34 -1.49 -7.88
N ILE A 45 -1.43 -0.28 -7.31
CA ILE A 45 -0.45 0.80 -7.54
C ILE A 45 0.89 0.47 -6.89
N ARG A 46 0.89 -0.04 -5.65
CA ARG A 46 2.13 -0.38 -4.91
C ARG A 46 2.92 -1.50 -5.58
N VAL A 47 2.24 -2.55 -6.03
CA VAL A 47 2.86 -3.71 -6.69
C VAL A 47 3.03 -3.52 -8.21
N ASN A 48 2.75 -2.31 -8.71
CA ASN A 48 2.86 -1.94 -10.12
C ASN A 48 2.23 -2.95 -11.09
N THR A 49 1.00 -3.39 -10.81
CA THR A 49 0.24 -4.31 -11.67
C THR A 49 -0.84 -3.57 -12.47
N TYR A 50 -1.55 -4.29 -13.35
CA TYR A 50 -2.60 -3.72 -14.21
C TYR A 50 -3.85 -3.31 -13.43
N ARG A 51 -3.78 -2.15 -12.77
CA ARG A 51 -4.84 -1.58 -11.92
C ARG A 51 -6.22 -1.58 -12.58
N GLN A 52 -6.31 -1.12 -13.83
CA GLN A 52 -7.58 -1.03 -14.55
C GLN A 52 -8.25 -2.41 -14.72
N ILE A 53 -7.47 -3.44 -15.09
CA ILE A 53 -7.98 -4.79 -15.27
C ILE A 53 -8.49 -5.34 -13.93
N TRP A 54 -7.71 -5.22 -12.86
CA TRP A 54 -8.11 -5.74 -11.55
C TRP A 54 -9.33 -5.02 -10.95
N ASN A 55 -9.46 -3.71 -11.18
CA ASN A 55 -10.65 -2.97 -10.77
C ASN A 55 -11.90 -3.39 -11.56
N ILE A 56 -11.78 -3.62 -12.87
CA ILE A 56 -12.89 -4.11 -13.69
C ILE A 56 -13.31 -5.51 -13.23
N ILE A 57 -12.35 -6.41 -12.98
CA ILE A 57 -12.64 -7.75 -12.45
C ILE A 57 -13.34 -7.64 -11.09
N SER A 58 -12.84 -6.81 -10.18
CA SER A 58 -13.46 -6.57 -8.87
C SER A 58 -14.91 -6.08 -8.99
N LEU A 59 -15.15 -5.15 -9.91
CA LEU A 59 -16.47 -4.61 -10.19
C LEU A 59 -17.43 -5.68 -10.72
N ILE A 60 -16.98 -6.49 -11.68
CA ILE A 60 -17.78 -7.58 -12.26
C ILE A 60 -18.09 -8.63 -11.20
N CYS A 61 -17.08 -9.10 -10.45
CA CYS A 61 -17.28 -10.07 -9.38
C CYS A 61 -18.26 -9.54 -8.33
N GLY A 62 -18.12 -8.27 -7.93
CA GLY A 62 -19.02 -7.62 -6.98
C GLY A 62 -20.46 -7.54 -7.49
N ALA A 63 -20.64 -7.10 -8.73
CA ALA A 63 -21.95 -7.03 -9.37
C ALA A 63 -22.61 -8.41 -9.47
N VAL A 64 -21.88 -9.43 -9.94
CA VAL A 64 -22.37 -10.82 -10.01
C VAL A 64 -22.73 -11.33 -8.63
N GLY A 65 -21.87 -11.10 -7.63
CA GLY A 65 -22.16 -11.47 -6.24
C GLY A 65 -23.46 -10.85 -5.73
N LEU A 66 -23.65 -9.54 -5.94
CA LEU A 66 -24.86 -8.85 -5.51
C LEU A 66 -26.12 -9.33 -6.24
N LEU A 67 -26.01 -9.62 -7.53
CA LEU A 67 -27.11 -10.21 -8.29
C LEU A 67 -27.49 -11.57 -7.73
N LEU A 68 -26.52 -12.43 -7.42
CA LEU A 68 -26.79 -13.72 -6.76
C LEU A 68 -27.45 -13.53 -5.39
N LEU A 69 -27.00 -12.54 -4.62
CA LEU A 69 -27.55 -12.23 -3.31
C LEU A 69 -29.02 -11.76 -3.35
N LEU A 70 -29.40 -11.05 -4.42
CA LEU A 70 -30.74 -10.48 -4.61
C LEU A 70 -31.72 -11.44 -5.31
N LEU A 71 -31.24 -12.21 -6.28
CA LEU A 71 -32.09 -13.03 -7.14
C LEU A 71 -32.34 -14.44 -6.58
N LEU A 72 -31.47 -14.95 -5.71
CA LEU A 72 -31.67 -16.27 -5.12
C LEU A 72 -32.75 -16.23 -4.03
N PRO A 73 -33.80 -17.07 -4.14
CA PRO A 73 -34.93 -17.05 -3.20
C PRO A 73 -34.54 -17.58 -1.80
N ILE A 74 -33.50 -18.42 -1.74
CA ILE A 74 -32.99 -19.00 -0.49
C ILE A 74 -31.83 -18.12 0.00
N PHE A 75 -32.10 -17.31 1.03
CA PHE A 75 -31.12 -16.34 1.56
C PHE A 75 -29.77 -16.95 1.92
N LEU A 76 -29.75 -18.13 2.58
CA LEU A 76 -28.50 -18.77 2.97
C LEU A 76 -27.69 -19.25 1.76
N ALA A 77 -28.35 -19.76 0.72
CA ALA A 77 -27.71 -20.13 -0.53
C ALA A 77 -27.17 -18.89 -1.26
N ALA A 78 -27.91 -17.78 -1.21
CA ALA A 78 -27.52 -16.49 -1.77
C ALA A 78 -26.24 -15.95 -1.12
N VAL A 79 -26.19 -15.98 0.21
CA VAL A 79 -25.01 -15.59 1.01
C VAL A 79 -23.83 -16.53 0.71
N ALA A 80 -24.04 -17.85 0.69
CA ALA A 80 -22.99 -18.80 0.39
C ALA A 80 -22.41 -18.58 -1.01
N ALA A 81 -23.25 -18.37 -2.02
CA ALA A 81 -22.83 -18.09 -3.40
C ALA A 81 -22.02 -16.78 -3.47
N TYR A 82 -22.48 -15.71 -2.80
CA TYR A 82 -21.74 -14.46 -2.71
C TYR A 82 -20.34 -14.66 -2.11
N VAL A 83 -20.27 -15.35 -0.97
CA VAL A 83 -19.01 -15.60 -0.26
C VAL A 83 -18.05 -16.41 -1.12
N VAL A 84 -18.54 -17.43 -1.84
CA VAL A 84 -17.69 -18.21 -2.76
C VAL A 84 -17.12 -17.33 -3.86
N VAL A 85 -17.94 -16.53 -4.55
CA VAL A 85 -17.47 -15.65 -5.63
C VAL A 85 -16.43 -14.65 -5.10
N MET A 86 -16.70 -14.01 -3.96
CA MET A 86 -15.79 -13.06 -3.35
C MET A 86 -14.49 -13.72 -2.88
N ALA A 87 -14.57 -14.86 -2.19
CA ALA A 87 -13.41 -15.58 -1.68
C ALA A 87 -12.51 -16.06 -2.83
N THR A 88 -13.10 -16.62 -3.89
CA THR A 88 -12.34 -17.02 -5.08
C THR A 88 -11.62 -15.82 -5.71
N PHE A 89 -12.31 -14.70 -5.90
CA PHE A 89 -11.70 -13.48 -6.42
C PHE A 89 -10.55 -12.97 -5.53
N MET A 90 -10.77 -12.90 -4.22
CA MET A 90 -9.75 -12.48 -3.25
C MET A 90 -8.52 -13.39 -3.29
N ILE A 91 -8.71 -14.71 -3.31
CA ILE A 91 -7.62 -15.68 -3.38
C ILE A 91 -6.82 -15.52 -4.68
N VAL A 92 -7.51 -15.40 -5.83
CA VAL A 92 -6.86 -15.23 -7.14
C VAL A 92 -6.00 -13.96 -7.15
N TYR A 93 -6.52 -12.85 -6.63
CA TYR A 93 -5.74 -11.61 -6.52
C TYR A 93 -4.54 -11.76 -5.59
N VAL A 94 -4.72 -12.40 -4.42
CA VAL A 94 -3.64 -12.61 -3.44
C VAL A 94 -2.52 -13.50 -3.99
N VAL A 95 -2.86 -14.54 -4.74
CA VAL A 95 -1.86 -15.39 -5.41
C VAL A 95 -1.10 -14.60 -6.48
N HIS A 96 -1.81 -13.82 -7.29
CA HIS A 96 -1.19 -12.97 -8.32
C HIS A 96 -0.23 -11.94 -7.72
N ARG A 97 -0.66 -11.18 -6.70
CA ARG A 97 0.21 -10.17 -6.05
C ARG A 97 1.42 -10.81 -5.38
N ASN A 98 1.26 -11.98 -4.73
CA ASN A 98 2.36 -12.62 -4.01
C ASN A 98 3.47 -13.12 -4.95
N GLY A 99 3.17 -13.35 -6.23
CA GLY A 99 4.18 -13.63 -7.26
C GLY A 99 4.95 -12.41 -7.74
N LEU A 100 4.51 -11.18 -7.41
CA LEU A 100 5.14 -9.92 -7.82
C LEU A 100 5.99 -9.27 -6.71
N VAL A 101 5.85 -9.73 -5.46
CA VAL A 101 6.51 -9.15 -4.29
C VAL A 101 7.52 -10.12 -3.68
N THR A 102 8.51 -9.58 -2.96
CA THR A 102 9.48 -10.35 -2.19
C THR A 102 8.79 -11.11 -1.05
N GLU A 103 9.43 -12.15 -0.53
CA GLU A 103 8.87 -13.02 0.51
C GLU A 103 8.43 -12.26 1.77
N GLU A 104 9.07 -11.14 2.07
CA GLU A 104 8.79 -10.28 3.24
C GLU A 104 7.45 -9.53 3.14
N ASP A 105 6.99 -9.24 1.91
CA ASP A 105 5.79 -8.46 1.59
C ASP A 105 4.60 -9.32 1.13
N GLN A 106 4.77 -10.64 1.11
CA GLN A 106 3.69 -11.59 0.81
C GLN A 106 2.61 -11.56 1.90
N VAL A 107 1.35 -11.60 1.47
CA VAL A 107 0.18 -11.56 2.36
C VAL A 107 -0.50 -12.94 2.36
N CYS A 108 -1.17 -13.29 3.47
CA CYS A 108 -1.86 -14.58 3.65
C CYS A 108 -0.97 -15.83 3.56
N THR A 109 0.35 -15.70 3.73
CA THR A 109 1.25 -16.84 3.89
C THR A 109 1.34 -17.30 5.36
N PRO A 110 1.76 -18.56 5.64
CA PRO A 110 1.99 -19.02 7.01
C PRO A 110 2.99 -18.12 7.76
N ALA A 111 3.99 -17.58 7.04
CA ALA A 111 4.94 -16.60 7.56
C ALA A 111 4.24 -15.29 7.95
N HIS A 112 3.34 -14.77 7.10
CA HIS A 112 2.52 -13.59 7.39
C HIS A 112 1.62 -13.80 8.62
N PHE A 113 0.97 -14.95 8.76
CA PHE A 113 0.15 -15.26 9.94
C PHE A 113 0.97 -15.39 11.21
N ARG A 114 2.16 -16.01 11.14
CA ARG A 114 3.08 -16.12 12.27
C ARG A 114 3.57 -14.75 12.71
N ARG A 115 3.91 -13.87 11.76
CA ARG A 115 4.28 -12.47 11.99
C ARG A 115 3.13 -11.66 12.59
N LEU A 116 1.91 -11.81 12.09
CA LEU A 116 0.72 -11.14 12.62
C LEU A 116 0.37 -11.60 14.04
N MET A 117 0.57 -12.89 14.35
CA MET A 117 0.40 -13.43 15.70
C MET A 117 1.49 -12.96 16.66
N SER A 118 2.75 -12.88 16.21
CA SER A 118 3.86 -12.42 17.05
C SER A 118 3.87 -10.89 17.26
N GLU A 119 3.41 -10.12 16.28
CA GLU A 119 3.41 -8.64 16.32
C GLU A 119 2.06 -8.06 16.80
N GLY A 120 0.99 -8.87 16.82
CA GLY A 120 -0.35 -8.49 17.22
C GLY A 120 -1.05 -7.52 16.25
N PHE A 121 -2.39 -7.46 16.30
CA PHE A 121 -3.24 -6.54 15.52
C PHE A 121 -2.98 -5.03 15.81
N ARG A 122 -2.03 -4.70 16.69
CA ARG A 122 -1.63 -3.33 17.10
C ARG A 122 -0.38 -2.81 16.40
N SER A 123 0.23 -3.56 15.47
CA SER A 123 1.42 -3.16 14.70
C SER A 123 1.15 -2.08 13.63
N GLY A 124 0.29 -1.09 13.93
CA GLY A 124 0.20 0.17 13.16
C GLY A 124 1.25 1.20 13.60
N LYS A 125 2.04 0.88 14.63
CA LYS A 125 3.19 1.66 15.10
C LYS A 125 4.39 0.73 15.26
N ARG A 126 4.93 0.21 14.17
CA ARG A 126 6.39 0.18 14.15
C ARG A 126 6.83 1.62 14.02
N GLU A 127 7.70 2.03 14.94
CA GLU A 127 8.67 3.08 14.66
C GLU A 127 9.03 2.94 13.19
N LYS A 128 8.90 4.03 12.44
CA LYS A 128 9.59 4.17 11.17
C LYS A 128 11.07 3.95 11.50
N LYS A 129 11.53 2.69 11.59
CA LYS A 129 12.80 2.30 11.00
C LYS A 129 12.66 2.94 9.64
N ILE A 130 13.35 4.06 9.45
CA ILE A 130 13.31 4.79 8.20
C ILE A 130 13.62 3.69 7.18
N ASP A 131 12.59 3.25 6.45
CA ASP A 131 12.79 2.48 5.25
C ASP A 131 13.44 3.50 4.36
N VAL A 132 14.77 3.56 4.45
CA VAL A 132 15.58 4.22 3.46
C VAL A 132 15.39 3.34 2.25
N ALA A 133 14.31 3.58 1.52
CA ALA A 133 14.14 3.05 0.19
C ALA A 133 15.44 3.41 -0.52
N GLU A 134 16.21 2.40 -0.91
CA GLU A 134 17.44 2.61 -1.66
C GLU A 134 17.04 3.22 -3.00
N ARG A 135 17.06 4.56 -3.07
CA ARG A 135 16.62 5.31 -4.26
C ARG A 135 17.73 5.32 -5.31
N VAL A 136 18.97 5.24 -4.86
CA VAL A 136 20.18 5.25 -5.67
C VAL A 136 21.05 4.07 -5.24
N GLY A 137 21.34 3.16 -6.18
CA GLY A 137 22.22 2.02 -5.91
C GLY A 137 23.66 2.48 -5.72
N LEU A 138 24.16 2.38 -4.49
CA LEU A 138 25.54 2.72 -4.14
C LEU A 138 26.45 1.50 -4.30
N ARG A 139 27.61 1.71 -4.90
CA ARG A 139 28.67 0.70 -5.02
C ARG A 139 29.92 1.23 -4.34
N ASP A 140 30.55 0.37 -3.56
CA ASP A 140 31.86 0.61 -2.95
C ASP A 140 32.97 0.57 -4.02
N ALA A 141 34.17 1.06 -3.68
CA ALA A 141 35.38 0.96 -4.49
C ALA A 141 35.69 -0.49 -4.94
N SER A 142 35.26 -1.49 -4.16
CA SER A 142 35.40 -2.92 -4.49
C SER A 142 34.41 -3.41 -5.56
N GLY A 143 33.43 -2.57 -5.94
CA GLY A 143 32.36 -2.90 -6.90
C GLY A 143 31.13 -3.57 -6.28
N ASP A 144 31.21 -3.88 -4.98
CA ASP A 144 30.14 -4.48 -4.19
C ASP A 144 29.07 -3.45 -3.81
N ARG A 145 27.83 -3.91 -3.61
CA ARG A 145 26.72 -3.04 -3.19
C ARG A 145 26.89 -2.67 -1.72
N VAL A 146 26.73 -1.39 -1.40
CA VAL A 146 26.77 -0.91 -0.02
C VAL A 146 25.44 -1.31 0.68
N PRO A 147 25.46 -2.22 1.66
CA PRO A 147 24.24 -2.62 2.35
C PRO A 147 23.73 -1.50 3.25
N VAL A 148 22.42 -1.48 3.49
CA VAL A 148 21.80 -0.54 4.44
C VAL A 148 22.31 -0.85 5.85
N PRO A 149 22.91 0.13 6.57
CA PRO A 149 23.39 -0.09 7.92
C PRO A 149 22.29 -0.50 8.91
N GLU A 150 22.61 -1.40 9.83
CA GLU A 150 21.71 -1.83 10.90
C GLU A 150 21.65 -0.85 12.07
N ALA A 151 22.73 -0.07 12.29
CA ALA A 151 22.81 0.93 13.35
C ALA A 151 21.95 2.17 13.02
N ASN A 152 21.18 2.66 14.00
CA ASN A 152 20.27 3.80 13.81
C ASN A 152 21.01 5.07 13.36
N GLU A 153 22.17 5.38 13.95
CA GLU A 153 22.95 6.59 13.60
C GLU A 153 23.50 6.53 12.17
N GLU A 154 24.01 5.37 11.74
CA GLU A 154 24.54 5.19 10.38
C GLU A 154 23.41 5.17 9.34
N ARG A 155 22.23 4.68 9.72
CA ARG A 155 21.04 4.70 8.87
C ARG A 155 20.54 6.11 8.59
N GLU A 156 20.62 7.03 9.55
CA GLU A 156 20.29 8.45 9.32
C GLU A 156 21.25 9.11 8.33
N VAL A 157 22.54 8.82 8.43
CA VAL A 157 23.56 9.30 7.50
C VAL A 157 23.35 8.70 6.10
N PHE A 158 23.07 7.40 6.01
CA PHE A 158 22.74 6.72 4.76
C PHE A 158 21.47 7.30 4.12
N ALA A 159 20.44 7.61 4.92
CA ALA A 159 19.21 8.25 4.46
C ALA A 159 19.48 9.64 3.86
N ALA A 160 20.27 10.46 4.55
CA ALA A 160 20.63 11.78 4.08
C ALA A 160 21.49 11.73 2.80
N ALA A 161 22.38 10.74 2.69
CA ALA A 161 23.18 10.52 1.48
C ALA A 161 22.28 10.13 0.29
N GLN A 162 21.36 9.19 0.50
CA GLN A 162 20.38 8.76 -0.51
C GLN A 162 19.50 9.93 -0.97
N GLU A 163 19.04 10.77 -0.05
CA GLU A 163 18.23 11.94 -0.40
C GLU A 163 19.02 12.99 -1.18
N LEU A 164 20.27 13.25 -0.79
CA LEU A 164 21.14 14.20 -1.49
C LEU A 164 21.43 13.74 -2.93
N LEU A 165 21.79 12.47 -3.11
CA LEU A 165 22.05 11.88 -4.42
C LEU A 165 20.79 11.81 -5.27
N TYR A 166 19.67 11.41 -4.68
CA TYR A 166 18.38 11.39 -5.38
C TYR A 166 17.97 12.80 -5.84
N ALA A 167 18.18 13.83 -5.01
CA ALA A 167 17.89 15.21 -5.39
C ALA A 167 18.76 15.69 -6.56
N GLY A 168 20.04 15.30 -6.59
CA GLY A 168 20.92 15.57 -7.73
C GLY A 168 20.46 14.84 -8.99
N LEU A 169 20.23 13.53 -8.88
CA LEU A 169 19.85 12.68 -10.01
C LEU A 169 18.50 13.07 -10.61
N PHE A 170 17.50 13.33 -9.77
CA PHE A 170 16.15 13.73 -10.20
C PHE A 170 16.15 15.07 -10.94
N ARG A 171 17.08 15.97 -10.59
CA ARG A 171 17.25 17.27 -11.24
C ARG A 171 18.28 17.26 -12.37
N HIS A 172 18.82 16.10 -12.71
CA HIS A 172 19.93 15.95 -13.66
C HIS A 172 21.11 16.88 -13.36
N ALA A 173 21.42 17.08 -12.07
CA ALA A 173 22.55 17.89 -11.65
C ALA A 173 23.88 17.25 -12.10
N GLN A 174 24.77 18.07 -12.65
CA GLN A 174 26.10 17.65 -13.09
C GLN A 174 27.07 17.50 -11.91
N GLY A 175 26.81 18.23 -10.82
CA GLY A 175 27.64 18.22 -9.63
C GLY A 175 26.85 18.54 -8.37
N VAL A 176 27.28 17.96 -7.26
CA VAL A 176 26.78 18.25 -5.92
C VAL A 176 27.96 18.74 -5.09
N GLU A 177 27.91 19.99 -4.66
CA GLU A 177 28.94 20.60 -3.82
C GLU A 177 28.43 20.69 -2.39
N LEU A 178 29.14 20.06 -1.47
CA LEU A 178 28.92 20.19 -0.03
C LEU A 178 30.05 21.06 0.54
N ILE A 179 29.71 22.28 0.93
CA ILE A 179 30.66 23.27 1.46
C ILE A 179 30.43 23.41 2.97
N PRO A 180 31.28 22.79 3.81
CA PRO A 180 31.09 22.82 5.25
C PRO A 180 31.64 24.16 5.80
N ALA A 181 30.80 25.20 5.89
CA ALA A 181 31.18 26.57 6.25
C ALA A 181 30.56 27.07 7.56
N GLY A 182 31.37 27.19 8.62
CA GLY A 182 30.89 27.66 9.92
C GLY A 182 29.97 26.63 10.60
N GLN A 183 28.82 27.08 11.12
CA GLN A 183 27.88 26.23 11.87
C GLN A 183 26.89 25.42 11.01
N VAL A 184 26.81 25.69 9.71
CA VAL A 184 25.93 24.97 8.77
C VAL A 184 26.70 24.58 7.52
N ALA A 185 26.37 23.45 6.91
CA ALA A 185 26.93 23.05 5.63
C ALA A 185 26.04 23.54 4.49
N LYS A 186 26.62 24.33 3.58
CA LYS A 186 25.92 24.77 2.38
C LYS A 186 25.95 23.65 1.34
N VAL A 187 24.79 23.32 0.80
CA VAL A 187 24.64 22.37 -0.31
C VAL A 187 24.31 23.13 -1.57
N ARG A 188 25.11 22.96 -2.61
CA ARG A 188 24.88 23.53 -3.94
C ARG A 188 24.75 22.42 -4.96
N LEU A 189 23.73 22.53 -5.80
CA LEU A 189 23.53 21.66 -6.94
C LEU A 189 23.87 22.44 -8.20
N VAL A 190 24.80 21.92 -9.00
CA VAL A 190 25.15 22.52 -10.30
C VAL A 190 24.26 21.87 -11.35
N ILE A 191 23.28 22.63 -11.83
CA ILE A 191 22.33 22.20 -12.87
C ILE A 191 22.61 23.05 -14.10
N ASP A 192 22.96 22.42 -15.21
CA ASP A 192 23.31 23.09 -16.47
C ASP A 192 24.34 24.22 -16.30
N GLY A 193 25.34 24.01 -15.44
CA GLY A 193 26.38 25.00 -15.10
C GLY A 193 25.96 26.10 -14.14
N VAL A 194 24.71 26.13 -13.65
CA VAL A 194 24.21 27.12 -12.68
C VAL A 194 24.14 26.52 -11.28
N ALA A 195 24.78 27.17 -10.31
CA ALA A 195 24.75 26.77 -8.91
C ALA A 195 23.42 27.17 -8.25
N THR A 196 22.61 26.19 -7.86
CA THR A 196 21.36 26.38 -7.11
C THR A 196 21.59 25.99 -5.65
N GLU A 197 21.35 26.92 -4.72
CA GLU A 197 21.47 26.66 -3.29
C GLU A 197 20.27 25.85 -2.77
N ARG A 198 20.55 24.81 -1.97
CA ARG A 198 19.54 24.01 -1.25
C ARG A 198 19.50 24.47 0.21
N GLU A 199 18.47 24.02 0.93
CA GLU A 199 18.42 24.05 2.37
C GLU A 199 19.74 23.56 2.99
N PRO A 200 20.35 24.35 3.88
CA PRO A 200 21.62 24.02 4.49
C PRO A 200 21.47 22.84 5.45
N LEU A 201 22.49 21.98 5.49
CA LEU A 201 22.55 20.84 6.42
C LEU A 201 23.18 21.26 7.74
N GLU A 202 22.79 20.55 8.81
CA GLU A 202 23.49 20.65 10.09
C GLU A 202 24.95 20.21 9.93
N ARG A 203 25.86 20.91 10.62
CA ARG A 203 27.30 20.66 10.52
C ARG A 203 27.69 19.22 10.89
N THR A 204 27.12 18.71 11.99
CA THR A 204 27.39 17.37 12.52
C THR A 204 27.06 16.29 11.49
N LEU A 205 25.89 16.42 10.85
CA LEU A 205 25.41 15.50 9.82
C LEU A 205 26.22 15.63 8.53
N ALA A 206 26.63 16.84 8.14
CA ALA A 206 27.47 17.05 6.97
C ALA A 206 28.87 16.45 7.11
N ASP A 207 29.52 16.57 8.27
CA ASP A 207 30.83 15.95 8.51
C ASP A 207 30.74 14.41 8.47
N ARG A 208 29.66 13.84 9.03
CA ARG A 208 29.35 12.39 8.94
C ARG A 208 29.10 11.95 7.50
N LEU A 209 28.36 12.73 6.72
CA LEU A 209 28.14 12.45 5.29
C LEU A 209 29.44 12.45 4.49
N ILE A 210 30.34 13.41 4.73
CA ILE A 210 31.67 13.43 4.09
C ILE A 210 32.46 12.19 4.45
N GLY A 211 32.41 11.77 5.72
CA GLY A 211 33.02 10.51 6.17
C GLY A 211 32.45 9.30 5.44
N PHE A 212 31.12 9.22 5.32
CA PHE A 212 30.43 8.16 4.59
C PHE A 212 30.86 8.11 3.12
N PHE A 213 30.84 9.24 2.40
CA PHE A 213 31.26 9.32 0.99
C PHE A 213 32.74 8.98 0.74
N LYS A 214 33.60 9.11 1.76
CA LYS A 214 35.01 8.72 1.67
C LYS A 214 35.24 7.24 1.98
N GLY A 215 34.29 6.59 2.64
CA GLY A 215 34.37 5.18 3.04
C GLY A 215 33.76 4.21 2.05
N ILE A 216 33.06 4.72 1.03
CA ILE A 216 32.60 4.01 -0.17
C ILE A 216 33.53 4.29 -1.35
#